data_AF-A0A812SI78-F1
#
_entry.id   AF-A0A812SI78-F1
#
_cell.length_a   1.000
_cell.length_b   1.000
_cell.length_c   1.000
_cell.angle_alpha   90.00
_cell.angle_beta   90.00
_cell.angle_gamma   90.00
#
_symmetry.space_group_name_H-M   'P 1'
#
loop_
_entity.id
_entity.type
_entity.pdbx_description
1 polymer ?
#
loop_
_entity_poly.entity_id
_entity_poly.type
_entity_poly.pdbx_seq_one_letter_code
_entity_poly.pdbx_strand_id
1 'polypeptide(L)'
;MTQPALVEFRDALGVGLPLFVQCAWDAADAREDTVEICRLVIFDGSHCWQGPLCRGDLAGPLGESWRDPANLRLLQSALSSPHLSGSSFGPRAEAAWRLAEVAGTEPELELTVRFVYKEGPVAAVRAARFRAVPLAAALSGLCRAVRELQAEARAQQCRLAINRGSTRMGMSFDVFHMTHAVRKELVG
;
A
#
# COMPACT_ATOMS: atom_id res chain seq x y z
N MET A 1 -4.92 -7.49 -0.10
CA MET A 1 -3.66 -6.73 -0.24
C MET A 1 -4.01 -5.30 -0.58
N THR A 2 -3.55 -4.34 0.22
CA THR A 2 -3.73 -2.90 -0.03
C THR A 2 -2.80 -2.50 -1.17
N GLN A 3 -3.32 -1.85 -2.22
CA GLN A 3 -2.48 -1.38 -3.32
C GLN A 3 -1.50 -0.31 -2.80
N PRO A 4 -0.25 -0.27 -3.29
CA PRO A 4 0.69 0.76 -2.91
C PRO A 4 0.17 2.12 -3.40
N ALA A 5 -0.23 2.97 -2.47
CA ALA A 5 -0.67 4.33 -2.74
C ALA A 5 0.52 5.29 -2.62
N LEU A 6 0.63 6.23 -3.56
CA LEU A 6 1.52 7.38 -3.44
C LEU A 6 0.76 8.48 -2.67
N VAL A 7 1.34 8.94 -1.58
CA VAL A 7 0.71 9.86 -0.63
C VAL A 7 1.55 11.12 -0.53
N GLU A 8 0.90 12.27 -0.59
CA GLU A 8 1.54 13.57 -0.40
C GLU A 8 1.46 13.98 1.08
N PHE A 9 2.63 14.23 1.68
CA PHE A 9 2.77 14.89 2.97
C PHE A 9 3.10 16.35 2.72
N ARG A 10 2.10 17.22 2.91
CA ARG A 10 2.27 18.67 2.74
C ARG A 10 3.12 19.25 3.86
N ASP A 11 3.98 20.19 3.51
CA ASP A 11 4.85 20.93 4.42
C ASP A 11 5.72 20.03 5.33
N ALA A 12 6.02 18.81 4.89
CA ALA A 12 6.67 17.77 5.70
C ALA A 12 8.09 18.14 6.13
N LEU A 13 8.80 18.90 5.28
CA LEU A 13 10.17 19.36 5.54
C LEU A 13 10.25 20.87 5.82
N GLY A 14 9.09 21.53 5.99
CA GLY A 14 8.97 22.98 6.10
C GLY A 14 7.89 23.52 5.17
N VAL A 15 7.53 24.79 5.35
CA VAL A 15 6.44 25.44 4.60
C VAL A 15 6.71 25.39 3.10
N GLY A 16 5.77 24.84 2.34
CA GLY A 16 5.81 24.72 0.89
C GLY A 16 6.65 23.55 0.37
N LEU A 17 7.19 22.69 1.24
CA LEU A 17 8.04 21.56 0.85
C LEU A 17 7.28 20.23 1.00
N PRO A 18 6.62 19.75 -0.07
CA PRO A 18 5.91 18.48 -0.02
C PRO A 18 6.87 17.29 -0.06
N LEU A 19 6.40 16.16 0.47
CA LEU A 19 7.13 14.91 0.47
C LEU A 19 6.17 13.80 0.04
N PHE A 20 6.52 13.11 -1.05
CA PHE A 20 5.72 12.04 -1.64
C PHE A 20 6.22 10.70 -1.14
N VAL A 21 5.34 9.91 -0.53
CA VAL A 21 5.67 8.63 0.09
C VAL A 21 4.86 7.53 -0.57
N GLN A 22 5.55 6.52 -1.08
CA GLN A 22 4.95 5.26 -1.50
C GLN A 22 5.23 4.21 -0.43
N CYS A 23 4.17 3.55 0.04
CA CYS A 23 4.29 2.43 0.99
C CYS A 23 3.92 1.11 0.29
N ALA A 24 4.80 0.12 0.34
CA ALA A 24 4.50 -1.25 -0.05
C ALA A 24 4.47 -2.13 1.21
N TRP A 25 3.26 -2.49 1.65
CA TRP A 25 3.06 -3.29 2.86
C TRP A 25 3.30 -4.77 2.56
N ASP A 26 4.10 -5.42 3.40
CA ASP A 26 4.20 -6.88 3.36
C ASP A 26 3.03 -7.49 4.14
N ALA A 27 2.46 -8.58 3.63
CA ALA A 27 1.31 -9.24 4.22
C ALA A 27 1.71 -10.24 5.34
N ALA A 28 2.96 -10.21 5.81
CA ALA A 28 3.54 -11.32 6.55
C ALA A 28 3.25 -11.30 8.06
N ASP A 29 2.55 -12.35 8.51
CA ASP A 29 2.30 -12.82 9.88
C ASP A 29 3.58 -13.34 10.60
N ALA A 30 4.75 -12.75 10.36
CA ALA A 30 5.99 -13.28 10.93
C ALA A 30 6.29 -12.67 12.30
N ARG A 31 6.43 -13.49 13.35
CA ARG A 31 6.64 -13.11 14.76
C ARG A 31 8.03 -12.51 15.09
N GLU A 32 8.89 -12.29 14.11
CA GLU A 32 10.30 -11.87 14.31
C GLU A 32 10.49 -10.35 14.21
N ASP A 33 11.41 -9.80 15.02
CA ASP A 33 11.66 -8.35 15.12
C ASP A 33 12.44 -7.74 13.95
N THR A 34 13.07 -8.57 13.12
CA THR A 34 13.80 -8.15 11.91
C THR A 34 12.92 -8.12 10.66
N VAL A 35 11.64 -8.49 10.77
CA VAL A 35 10.75 -8.56 9.60
C VAL A 35 10.37 -7.15 9.16
N GLU A 36 10.52 -6.90 7.86
CA GLU A 36 10.07 -5.70 7.17
C GLU A 36 8.54 -5.60 7.29
N ILE A 37 8.04 -4.52 7.89
CA ILE A 37 6.60 -4.23 7.95
C ILE A 37 6.14 -3.72 6.58
N CYS A 38 6.90 -2.77 6.04
CA CYS A 38 6.66 -2.21 4.73
C CYS A 38 7.95 -1.62 4.16
N ARG A 39 7.97 -1.51 2.84
CA ARG A 39 8.98 -0.75 2.11
C ARG A 39 8.48 0.66 1.85
N LEU A 40 9.35 1.64 2.09
CA LEU A 40 9.07 3.04 1.81
C LEU A 40 9.96 3.54 0.69
N VAL A 41 9.37 4.26 -0.24
CA VAL A 41 10.08 5.05 -1.26
C VAL A 41 9.57 6.49 -1.13
N ILE A 42 10.50 7.43 -0.93
CA ILE A 42 10.19 8.80 -0.56
C ILE A 42 10.88 9.78 -1.51
N PHE A 43 10.17 10.83 -1.94
CA PHE A 43 10.69 11.86 -2.83
C PHE A 43 10.25 13.26 -2.40
N ASP A 44 11.16 14.24 -2.45
CA ASP A 44 10.85 15.67 -2.26
C ASP A 44 10.88 16.47 -3.59
N GLY A 45 11.12 15.77 -4.71
CA GLY A 45 11.30 16.35 -6.04
C GLY A 45 12.76 16.56 -6.47
N SER A 46 13.70 16.57 -5.53
CA SER A 46 15.14 16.71 -5.79
C SER A 46 15.94 15.46 -5.38
N HIS A 47 15.51 14.83 -4.30
CA HIS A 47 16.12 13.68 -3.67
C HIS A 47 15.14 12.51 -3.63
N CYS A 48 15.70 11.32 -3.51
CA CYS A 48 14.95 10.12 -3.20
C CYS A 48 15.58 9.43 -2.00
N TRP A 49 14.73 8.91 -1.12
CA TRP A 49 15.11 8.01 -0.05
C TRP A 49 14.36 6.70 -0.17
N GLN A 50 15.00 5.61 0.22
CA GLN A 50 14.38 4.29 0.18
C GLN A 50 14.87 3.44 1.35
N GLY A 51 13.97 2.65 1.92
CA GLY A 51 14.34 1.65 2.91
C GLY A 51 13.14 0.90 3.50
N PRO A 52 13.42 -0.17 4.26
CA PRO A 52 12.40 -0.86 5.02
C PRO A 52 12.02 -0.06 6.27
N LEU A 53 10.77 -0.20 6.69
CA LEU A 53 10.35 0.05 8.07
C LEU A 53 10.31 -1.30 8.79
N CYS A 54 11.18 -1.48 9.77
CA CYS A 54 11.29 -2.76 10.47
C CYS A 54 10.52 -2.76 11.78
N ARG A 55 10.10 -3.96 12.20
CA ARG A 55 9.43 -4.19 13.49
C ARG A 55 10.25 -3.71 14.69
N GLY A 56 11.54 -4.02 14.69
CA GLY A 56 12.47 -3.59 15.73
C GLY A 56 12.57 -2.07 15.91
N ASP A 57 12.33 -1.29 14.86
CA ASP A 57 12.37 0.18 14.96
C ASP A 57 11.18 0.73 15.75
N LEU A 58 10.05 0.01 15.74
CA LEU A 58 8.83 0.37 16.47
C LEU A 58 8.79 -0.20 17.90
N ALA A 59 9.57 -1.24 18.17
CA ALA A 59 9.58 -2.00 19.42
C ALA A 59 10.10 -1.22 20.65
N GLY A 60 10.66 -0.02 20.48
CA GLY A 60 11.19 0.78 21.58
C GLY A 60 10.12 1.24 22.60
N PRO A 61 9.65 2.50 22.58
CA PRO A 61 8.73 3.02 23.60
C PRO A 61 7.39 2.28 23.74
N LEU A 62 6.98 1.53 22.71
CA LEU A 62 5.73 0.77 22.69
C LEU A 62 5.89 -0.69 23.14
N GLY A 63 7.13 -1.18 23.32
CA GLY A 63 7.41 -2.57 23.67
C GLY A 63 6.76 -3.54 22.68
N GLU A 64 6.02 -4.52 23.18
CA GLU A 64 5.29 -5.49 22.35
C GLU A 64 3.97 -4.95 21.79
N SER A 65 3.48 -3.81 22.28
CA SER A 65 2.15 -3.29 21.95
C SER A 65 2.01 -2.92 20.48
N TRP A 66 3.10 -2.58 19.77
CA TRP A 66 3.01 -2.25 18.33
C TRP A 66 2.61 -3.47 17.48
N ARG A 67 2.78 -4.70 17.99
CA ARG A 67 2.34 -5.95 17.33
C ARG A 67 0.82 -6.09 17.29
N ASP A 68 0.09 -5.29 18.06
CA ASP A 68 -1.38 -5.27 18.01
C ASP A 68 -1.84 -4.85 16.60
N PRO A 69 -2.68 -5.66 15.92
CA PRO A 69 -3.27 -5.29 14.64
C PRO A 69 -3.93 -3.91 14.62
N ALA A 70 -4.45 -3.43 15.76
CA ALA A 70 -4.99 -2.08 15.89
C ALA A 70 -3.90 -1.01 15.69
N ASN A 71 -2.73 -1.19 16.29
CA ASN A 71 -1.61 -0.25 16.18
C ASN A 71 -0.98 -0.26 14.78
N LEU A 72 -0.92 -1.44 14.14
CA LEU A 72 -0.53 -1.55 12.73
C LEU A 72 -1.50 -0.79 11.82
N ARG A 73 -2.81 -0.86 12.07
CA ARG A 73 -3.80 -0.06 11.30
C ARG A 73 -3.63 1.44 11.54
N LEU A 74 -3.30 1.86 12.76
CA LEU A 74 -3.00 3.27 13.04
C LEU A 74 -1.77 3.74 12.26
N LEU A 75 -0.69 2.95 12.26
CA LEU A 75 0.51 3.23 11.47
C LEU A 75 0.21 3.28 9.97
N GLN A 76 -0.56 2.32 9.45
CA GLN A 76 -1.03 2.32 8.07
C GLN A 76 -1.79 3.60 7.74
N SER A 77 -2.70 4.03 8.62
CA SER A 77 -3.44 5.27 8.44
C SER A 77 -2.54 6.50 8.45
N ALA A 78 -1.57 6.57 9.36
CA ALA A 78 -0.63 7.69 9.45
C ALA A 78 0.22 7.84 8.18
N LEU A 79 0.60 6.72 7.57
CA LEU A 79 1.40 6.70 6.34
C LEU A 79 0.55 6.85 5.06
N SER A 80 -0.72 6.46 5.10
CA SER A 80 -1.61 6.45 3.93
C SER A 80 -2.46 7.71 3.78
N SER A 81 -2.75 8.41 4.89
CA SER A 81 -3.69 9.51 4.90
C SER A 81 -3.40 10.52 6.03
N PRO A 82 -2.37 11.37 5.88
CA PRO A 82 -1.92 12.29 6.93
C PRO A 82 -2.97 13.33 7.37
N HIS A 83 -4.03 13.54 6.58
CA HIS A 83 -5.06 14.55 6.84
C HIS A 83 -6.37 14.01 7.45
N LEU A 84 -6.52 12.69 7.62
CA LEU A 84 -7.77 12.09 8.13
C LEU A 84 -7.79 11.88 9.66
N SER A 85 -6.81 12.40 10.38
CA SER A 85 -6.72 12.36 11.86
C SER A 85 -7.77 13.23 12.59
N GLY A 86 -8.86 13.60 11.91
CA GLY A 86 -9.89 14.56 12.34
C GLY A 86 -11.04 13.97 13.16
N SER A 87 -10.83 12.84 13.84
CA SER A 87 -11.71 12.39 14.92
C SER A 87 -10.98 12.63 16.24
N SER A 88 -11.36 13.70 16.94
CA SER A 88 -10.79 14.10 18.24
C SER A 88 -11.09 13.11 19.38
N PHE A 89 -11.75 11.99 19.10
CA PHE A 89 -12.31 11.10 20.12
C PHE A 89 -11.79 9.64 20.07
N GLY A 90 -10.65 9.33 19.46
CA GLY A 90 -10.10 7.96 19.46
C GLY A 90 -8.57 7.87 19.38
N PRO A 91 -8.01 6.65 19.51
CA PRO A 91 -6.60 6.38 19.24
C PRO A 91 -6.22 6.82 17.83
N ARG A 92 -5.09 7.49 17.69
CA ARG A 92 -4.57 7.93 16.38
C ARG A 92 -3.06 7.83 16.31
N ALA A 93 -2.52 7.74 15.10
CA ALA A 93 -1.09 7.87 14.85
C ALA A 93 -0.82 9.02 13.88
N GLU A 94 0.31 9.68 14.06
CA GLU A 94 0.75 10.82 13.27
C GLU A 94 2.19 10.58 12.80
N ALA A 95 2.43 10.67 11.50
CA ALA A 95 3.76 10.56 10.92
C ALA A 95 4.37 11.95 10.73
N ALA A 96 5.60 12.12 11.17
CA ALA A 96 6.39 13.34 11.04
C ALA A 96 7.73 13.01 10.38
N TRP A 97 8.18 13.91 9.51
CA TRP A 97 9.40 13.75 8.72
C TRP A 97 10.39 14.84 9.07
N ARG A 98 11.68 14.50 9.02
CA ARG A 98 12.77 15.46 9.26
C ARG A 98 13.96 15.11 8.40
N LEU A 99 14.57 16.14 7.80
CA LEU A 99 15.90 16.01 7.21
C LEU A 99 16.96 16.05 8.31
N ALA A 100 17.84 15.07 8.32
CA ALA A 100 19.05 15.05 9.12
C ALA A 100 20.23 15.38 8.21
N GLU A 101 20.58 16.66 8.17
CA GLU A 101 21.78 17.12 7.47
C GLU A 101 22.98 16.92 8.38
N VAL A 102 23.94 16.12 7.91
CA VAL A 102 25.26 15.99 8.54
C VAL A 102 26.28 16.55 7.55
N ALA A 103 27.10 17.48 8.01
CA ALA A 103 28.06 18.19 7.17
C ALA A 103 29.01 17.19 6.47
N GLY A 104 29.05 17.24 5.15
CA GLY A 104 29.92 16.39 4.33
C GLY A 104 29.35 15.00 4.00
N THR A 105 28.09 14.72 4.32
CA THR A 105 27.41 13.46 3.95
C THR A 105 26.09 13.73 3.23
N GLU A 106 25.62 12.75 2.46
CA GLU A 106 24.30 12.83 1.83
C GLU A 106 23.17 12.97 2.88
N PRO A 107 22.09 13.70 2.55
CA PRO A 107 21.01 13.96 3.50
C PRO A 107 20.28 12.67 3.89
N GLU A 108 20.16 12.41 5.19
CA GLU A 108 19.33 11.32 5.71
C GLU A 108 17.91 11.84 6.00
N LEU A 109 16.90 11.02 5.73
CA LEU A 109 15.52 11.32 6.08
C LEU A 109 15.10 10.48 7.28
N GLU A 110 14.55 11.11 8.31
CA GLU A 110 14.08 10.46 9.53
C GLU A 110 12.54 10.48 9.58
N LEU A 111 11.96 9.31 9.86
CA LEU A 111 10.54 9.15 10.16
C LEU A 111 10.34 9.02 11.67
N THR A 112 9.46 9.85 12.21
CA THR A 112 8.94 9.69 13.57
C THR A 112 7.44 9.41 13.50
N VAL A 113 6.97 8.42 14.25
CA VAL A 113 5.55 8.12 14.38
C VAL A 113 5.12 8.35 15.81
N ARG A 114 4.08 9.17 16.00
CA ARG A 114 3.50 9.50 17.29
C ARG A 114 2.16 8.81 17.43
N PHE A 115 2.04 7.91 18.40
CA PHE A 115 0.78 7.27 18.76
C PHE A 115 0.14 8.03 19.93
N VAL A 116 -1.12 8.41 19.76
CA VAL A 116 -1.90 9.20 20.73
C VAL A 116 -3.09 8.36 21.16
N TYR A 117 -3.12 8.01 22.45
CA TYR A 117 -4.21 7.26 23.08
C TYR A 117 -4.95 8.16 24.09
N LYS A 118 -6.26 7.96 24.25
CA LYS A 118 -7.10 8.79 25.15
C LYS A 118 -6.68 8.72 26.63
N GLU A 119 -6.20 7.56 27.07
CA GLU A 119 -6.01 7.24 28.50
C GLU A 119 -4.53 7.00 28.86
N GLY A 120 -3.59 7.27 27.96
CA GLY A 120 -2.19 6.85 28.14
C GLY A 120 -1.14 7.83 27.59
N PRO A 121 0.13 7.56 27.87
CA PRO A 121 1.24 8.40 27.42
C PRO A 121 1.32 8.41 25.89
N VAL A 122 1.64 9.59 25.34
CA VAL A 122 1.95 9.75 23.93
C VAL A 122 3.29 9.10 23.65
N ALA A 123 3.30 8.03 22.86
CA ALA A 123 4.53 7.35 22.45
C ALA A 123 4.98 7.91 21.10
N ALA A 124 6.05 8.72 21.12
CA ALA A 124 6.76 9.11 19.91
C ALA A 124 7.89 8.11 19.68
N VAL A 125 7.87 7.42 18.54
CA VAL A 125 8.87 6.44 18.18
C VAL A 125 9.61 6.95 16.95
N ARG A 126 10.94 7.03 17.05
CA ARG A 126 11.78 7.21 15.86
C ARG A 126 11.72 5.90 15.09
N ALA A 127 10.93 5.90 14.04
CA ALA A 127 10.49 4.69 13.37
C ALA A 127 11.45 4.24 12.27
N ALA A 128 12.19 5.13 11.62
CA ALA A 128 13.19 4.72 10.63
C ALA A 128 14.13 5.87 10.24
N ARG A 129 15.28 5.52 9.67
CA ARG A 129 16.12 6.42 8.87
C ARG A 129 16.36 5.86 7.49
N PHE A 130 16.27 6.75 6.51
CA PHE A 130 16.45 6.42 5.11
C PHE A 130 17.63 7.19 4.56
N ARG A 131 18.50 6.47 3.85
CA ARG A 131 19.60 7.08 3.12
C ARG A 131 19.14 7.52 1.75
N ALA A 132 19.76 8.59 1.26
CA ALA A 132 19.53 9.01 -0.10
C ALA A 132 19.93 7.89 -1.06
N VAL A 133 19.17 7.77 -2.14
CA VAL A 133 19.47 6.87 -3.25
C VAL A 133 19.48 7.69 -4.54
N PRO A 134 20.29 7.30 -5.53
CA PRO A 134 20.30 8.00 -6.82
C PRO A 134 18.89 8.02 -7.42
N LEU A 135 18.39 9.22 -7.75
CA LEU A 135 17.03 9.42 -8.24
C LEU A 135 16.72 8.52 -9.45
N ALA A 136 17.69 8.36 -10.36
CA ALA A 136 17.56 7.48 -11.52
C ALA A 136 17.30 6.00 -11.13
N ALA A 137 17.94 5.50 -10.08
CA ALA A 137 17.74 4.14 -9.60
C ALA A 137 16.34 3.96 -8.99
N ALA A 138 15.91 4.93 -8.18
CA ALA A 138 14.58 4.91 -7.56
C ALA A 138 13.45 5.02 -8.58
N LEU A 139 13.56 5.95 -9.54
CA LEU A 139 12.59 6.08 -10.64
C LEU A 139 12.53 4.82 -11.49
N SER A 140 13.68 4.19 -11.77
CA SER A 140 13.72 2.91 -12.48
C SER A 140 12.97 1.80 -11.73
N GLY A 141 13.09 1.76 -10.39
CA GLY A 141 12.34 0.85 -9.53
C GLY A 141 10.82 1.10 -9.58
N LEU A 142 10.42 2.37 -9.45
CA LEU A 142 9.02 2.80 -9.58
C LEU A 142 8.42 2.42 -10.94
N CYS A 143 9.12 2.74 -12.03
CA CYS A 143 8.67 2.39 -13.38
C CYS A 143 8.49 0.89 -13.56
N ARG A 144 9.35 0.08 -12.95
CA ARG A 144 9.22 -1.39 -12.96
C ARG A 144 7.96 -1.84 -12.23
N ALA A 145 7.74 -1.35 -11.00
CA ALA A 145 6.56 -1.68 -10.21
C ALA A 145 5.25 -1.29 -10.93
N VAL A 146 5.22 -0.13 -11.58
CA VAL A 146 4.05 0.30 -12.38
C VAL A 146 3.80 -0.65 -13.55
N ARG A 147 4.85 -1.09 -14.25
CA ARG A 147 4.71 -2.04 -15.37
C ARG A 147 4.21 -3.41 -14.90
N GLU A 148 4.67 -3.87 -13.75
CA GLU A 148 4.21 -5.13 -13.14
C GLU A 148 2.72 -5.04 -12.78
N LEU A 149 2.29 -3.95 -12.12
CA LEU A 149 0.88 -3.69 -11.82
C LEU A 149 0.02 -3.63 -13.09
N GLN A 150 0.51 -2.97 -14.15
CA GLN A 150 -0.19 -2.93 -15.44
C GLN A 150 -0.30 -4.31 -16.09
N ALA A 151 0.74 -5.14 -16.01
CA ALA A 151 0.72 -6.50 -16.51
C ALA A 151 -0.29 -7.37 -15.75
N GLU A 152 -0.33 -7.26 -14.42
CA GLU A 152 -1.29 -7.98 -13.59
C GLU A 152 -2.74 -7.55 -13.88
N ALA A 153 -2.99 -6.25 -13.99
CA ALA A 153 -4.31 -5.73 -14.34
C ALA A 153 -4.79 -6.24 -15.70
N ARG A 154 -3.92 -6.26 -16.71
CA ARG A 154 -4.23 -6.84 -18.03
C ARG A 154 -4.53 -8.34 -17.95
N ALA A 155 -3.73 -9.09 -17.18
CA ALA A 155 -3.97 -10.53 -16.98
C ALA A 155 -5.31 -10.79 -16.26
N GLN A 156 -5.70 -9.95 -15.31
CA GLN A 156 -7.02 -10.02 -14.67
C GLN A 156 -8.15 -9.69 -15.65
N GLN A 157 -8.00 -8.66 -16.48
CA GLN A 157 -8.98 -8.33 -17.53
C GLN A 157 -9.18 -9.47 -18.53
N CYS A 158 -8.09 -10.11 -18.99
CA CYS A 158 -8.17 -11.27 -19.87
C CYS A 158 -8.91 -12.45 -19.22
N ARG A 159 -8.63 -12.75 -17.94
CA ARG A 159 -9.33 -13.81 -17.18
C ARG A 159 -10.83 -13.53 -17.10
N LEU A 160 -11.22 -12.29 -16.80
CA LEU A 160 -12.63 -11.90 -16.74
C LEU A 160 -13.32 -11.98 -18.12
N ALA A 161 -12.63 -11.61 -19.20
CA ALA A 161 -13.15 -11.71 -20.55
C ALA A 161 -13.40 -13.17 -20.98
N ILE A 162 -12.47 -14.08 -20.66
CA ILE A 162 -12.62 -15.53 -20.92
C ILE A 162 -13.82 -16.09 -20.15
N ASN A 163 -13.94 -15.77 -18.85
CA ASN A 163 -15.05 -16.26 -18.04
C ASN A 163 -16.41 -15.76 -18.54
N ARG A 164 -16.49 -14.50 -19.00
CA ARG A 164 -17.72 -13.94 -19.61
C ARG A 164 -18.04 -14.52 -20.99
N GLY A 165 -17.03 -14.84 -21.79
CA GLY A 165 -17.21 -15.54 -23.08
C GLY A 165 -17.75 -16.97 -22.89
N SER A 166 -17.27 -17.66 -21.85
CA SER A 166 -17.72 -19.00 -21.49
C SER A 166 -19.18 -19.01 -20.98
N THR A 167 -19.60 -17.99 -20.23
CA THR A 167 -21.02 -17.86 -19.80
C THR A 167 -21.97 -17.54 -20.96
N ARG A 168 -21.50 -16.84 -22.01
CA ARG A 168 -22.32 -16.49 -23.18
C ARG A 168 -22.47 -17.61 -24.20
N MET A 169 -21.54 -18.56 -24.26
CA MET A 169 -21.64 -19.74 -25.14
C MET A 169 -22.35 -20.95 -24.48
N GLY A 170 -22.61 -20.92 -23.17
CA GLY A 170 -23.38 -21.94 -22.46
C GLY A 170 -24.91 -21.80 -22.55
N MET A 171 -25.43 -20.81 -23.29
CA MET A 171 -26.88 -20.57 -23.44
C MET A 171 -27.39 -20.69 -24.88
N SER A 172 -26.63 -21.29 -25.80
CA SER A 172 -27.05 -21.48 -27.18
C SER A 172 -26.87 -22.93 -27.64
N PHE A 173 -27.51 -23.87 -26.95
CA PHE A 173 -27.77 -25.22 -27.46
C PHE A 173 -29.04 -25.74 -26.79
N ASP A 174 -30.20 -25.22 -27.17
CA ASP A 174 -31.51 -25.87 -26.98
C ASP A 174 -32.62 -25.12 -27.75
N VAL A 175 -32.42 -24.85 -29.04
CA VAL A 175 -33.54 -24.48 -29.94
C VAL A 175 -33.28 -25.05 -31.33
N PHE A 176 -33.15 -26.38 -31.47
CA PHE A 176 -33.28 -27.04 -32.78
C PHE A 176 -33.67 -28.51 -32.61
N HIS A 177 -34.86 -28.76 -32.07
CA HIS A 177 -35.58 -30.02 -32.32
C HIS A 177 -37.09 -29.76 -32.27
N MET A 178 -37.60 -29.11 -33.32
CA MET A 178 -39.04 -29.12 -33.59
C MET A 178 -39.27 -29.01 -35.10
N THR A 179 -39.01 -30.10 -35.81
CA THR A 179 -39.52 -30.31 -37.17
C THR A 179 -39.49 -31.81 -37.46
N HIS A 180 -40.59 -32.32 -38.02
CA HIS A 180 -40.89 -33.72 -38.37
C HIS A 180 -41.46 -34.64 -37.27
N ALA A 181 -42.76 -34.49 -37.01
CA ALA A 181 -43.63 -35.64 -36.75
C ALA A 181 -45.12 -35.30 -36.98
N VAL A 182 -45.52 -34.94 -38.20
CA VAL A 182 -46.94 -35.06 -38.62
C VAL A 182 -47.00 -35.47 -40.09
N ARG A 183 -46.92 -36.78 -40.36
CA ARG A 183 -47.49 -37.36 -41.58
C ARG A 183 -47.55 -38.88 -41.47
N LYS A 184 -48.72 -39.39 -41.08
CA LYS A 184 -49.42 -40.55 -41.65
C LYS A 184 -50.49 -41.01 -40.66
N GLU A 185 -51.74 -40.76 -41.02
CA GLU A 185 -52.84 -41.74 -41.00
C GLU A 185 -54.13 -41.00 -41.31
N LEU A 186 -54.60 -41.12 -42.57
CA LEU A 186 -55.99 -40.89 -42.99
C LEU A 186 -56.07 -41.04 -44.52
N VAL A 187 -56.18 -42.28 -45.00
CA VAL A 187 -56.98 -42.79 -46.14
C VAL A 187 -56.96 -44.32 -45.90
N GLY A 188 -58.07 -44.99 -45.61
CA GLY A 188 -59.20 -45.20 -46.50
C GLY A 188 -58.92 -46.45 -47.33
#